data_AF-A0A2W2ENK5-F1
#
_entry.id   AF-A0A2W2ENK5-F1
#
_cell.length_a   1.000
_cell.length_b   1.000
_cell.length_c   1.000
_cell.angle_alpha   90.00
_cell.angle_beta   90.00
_cell.angle_gamma   90.00
#
_symmetry.space_group_name_H-M   'P 1'
#
loop_
_entity.id
_entity.type
_entity.pdbx_description
1 polymer ?
#
loop_
_entity_poly.entity_id
_entity_poly.type
_entity_poly.pdbx_seq_one_letter_code
_entity_poly.pdbx_strand_id
1 'polypeptide(L)'
;PQPGRARWFLATITYTGATARTHLIFEETTAGWRVVAASRTDGQVPQPHLDAQGQATALDAGTRTGLIADPLQVAHAHGWSVASAHRAKQARTLLAPGEHTTQAARAVLADRAVLRGQWWFRHAARVLPPIYALRTADGGALAWYGLHDRQRFLPATASPAPIRFAKTELTRRPYYTRRVSIDRAGWFLAAIPPAGSQAKADIIGAWSLTTAVDGA
;
A
#
# COMPACT_ATOMS: atom_id res chain seq x y z
N PRO A 1 2.06 24.89 -9.55
CA PRO A 1 2.48 23.63 -10.20
C PRO A 1 3.98 23.69 -10.56
N GLN A 2 4.77 22.71 -10.15
CA GLN A 2 6.14 22.59 -10.65
C GLN A 2 6.11 22.23 -12.15
N PRO A 3 7.01 22.80 -12.99
CA PRO A 3 7.08 22.44 -14.41
C PRO A 3 7.31 20.93 -14.59
N GLY A 4 6.53 20.29 -15.47
CA GLY A 4 6.70 18.87 -15.83
C GLY A 4 5.92 17.85 -14.99
N ARG A 5 5.12 18.26 -14.00
CA ARG A 5 4.24 17.37 -13.23
C ARG A 5 2.77 17.67 -13.51
N ALA A 6 1.98 16.64 -13.80
CA ALA A 6 0.54 16.79 -14.05
C ALA A 6 -0.15 17.44 -12.85
N ARG A 7 -1.15 18.30 -13.12
CA ARG A 7 -1.95 18.92 -12.08
C ARG A 7 -2.77 17.85 -11.38
N TRP A 8 -2.87 17.94 -10.06
CA TRP A 8 -3.61 16.98 -9.27
C TRP A 8 -4.31 17.66 -8.10
N PHE A 9 -5.36 17.04 -7.59
CA PHE A 9 -6.01 17.45 -6.35
C PHE A 9 -6.48 16.22 -5.56
N LEU A 10 -6.64 16.42 -4.25
CA LEU A 10 -7.21 15.44 -3.33
C LEU A 10 -8.68 15.78 -3.08
N ALA A 11 -9.57 14.83 -3.31
CA ALA A 11 -10.94 14.86 -2.81
C ALA A 11 -11.06 13.92 -1.61
N THR A 12 -11.68 14.38 -0.53
CA THR A 12 -12.00 13.54 0.64
C THR A 12 -13.51 13.43 0.77
N ILE A 13 -14.00 12.19 0.77
CA ILE A 13 -15.41 11.85 0.89
C ILE A 13 -15.66 11.32 2.30
N THR A 14 -16.61 11.94 2.98
CA THR A 14 -17.13 11.50 4.29
C THR A 14 -18.60 11.13 4.13
N TYR A 15 -18.98 9.94 4.59
CA TYR A 15 -20.37 9.51 4.57
C TYR A 15 -21.02 9.80 5.93
N THR A 16 -22.23 10.34 5.91
CA THR A 16 -23.01 10.61 7.13
C THR A 16 -23.16 9.33 7.96
N GLY A 17 -22.76 9.38 9.23
CA GLY A 17 -22.81 8.22 10.14
C GLY A 17 -21.64 7.24 10.00
N ALA A 18 -20.71 7.45 9.07
CA ALA A 18 -19.49 6.65 8.95
C ALA A 18 -18.29 7.34 9.60
N THR A 19 -17.49 6.56 10.33
CA THR A 19 -16.15 7.01 10.79
C THR A 19 -15.12 6.96 9.66
N ALA A 20 -15.39 6.15 8.64
CA ALA A 20 -14.51 5.95 7.51
C ALA A 20 -14.48 7.16 6.56
N ARG A 21 -13.28 7.45 6.04
CA ARG A 21 -13.05 8.47 5.00
C ARG A 21 -12.47 7.81 3.77
N THR A 22 -12.93 8.25 2.61
CA THR A 22 -12.35 7.86 1.32
C THR A 22 -11.60 9.04 0.74
N HIS A 23 -10.33 8.85 0.43
CA HIS A 23 -9.47 9.82 -0.24
C HIS A 23 -9.31 9.41 -1.69
N LEU A 24 -9.52 10.35 -2.62
CA LEU A 24 -9.34 10.16 -4.05
C LEU A 24 -8.38 11.21 -4.58
N ILE A 25 -7.29 10.77 -5.20
CA ILE A 25 -6.38 11.65 -5.93
C ILE A 25 -6.83 11.69 -7.38
N PHE A 26 -7.15 12.88 -7.85
CA PHE A 26 -7.44 13.17 -9.25
C PHE A 26 -6.21 13.79 -9.90
N GLU A 27 -5.85 13.30 -11.09
CA GLU A 27 -4.80 13.88 -11.93
C GLU A 27 -5.37 14.27 -13.30
N GLU A 28 -4.89 15.40 -13.81
CA GLU A 28 -5.23 15.90 -15.14
C GLU A 28 -4.48 15.09 -16.21
N THR A 29 -5.23 14.33 -17.00
CA THR A 29 -4.71 13.53 -18.12
C THR A 29 -5.13 14.12 -19.46
N THR A 30 -4.58 13.60 -20.56
CA THR A 30 -5.04 13.97 -21.93
C THR A 30 -6.52 13.67 -22.17
N ALA A 31 -7.10 12.72 -21.42
CA ALA A 31 -8.51 12.35 -21.48
C ALA A 31 -9.34 12.98 -20.34
N GLY A 32 -8.86 14.07 -19.74
CA GLY A 32 -9.49 14.78 -18.62
C GLY A 32 -9.04 14.29 -17.24
N TRP A 33 -9.74 14.73 -16.20
CA TRP A 33 -9.45 14.34 -14.81
C TRP A 33 -9.77 12.87 -14.55
N ARG A 34 -8.81 12.13 -13.98
CA ARG A 34 -8.95 10.70 -13.64
C ARG A 34 -8.54 10.44 -12.21
N VAL A 35 -9.22 9.50 -11.54
CA VAL A 35 -8.76 8.96 -10.26
C VAL A 35 -7.55 8.08 -10.51
N VAL A 36 -6.44 8.42 -9.87
CA VAL A 36 -5.13 7.75 -10.05
C VAL A 36 -4.60 7.13 -8.76
N ALA A 37 -5.17 7.53 -7.62
CA ALA A 37 -4.95 6.88 -6.34
C ALA A 37 -6.20 6.98 -5.47
N ALA A 38 -6.45 5.96 -4.64
CA ALA A 38 -7.55 5.95 -3.70
C ALA A 38 -7.15 5.30 -2.37
N SER A 39 -7.69 5.74 -1.25
CA SER A 39 -7.48 5.04 0.03
C SER A 39 -8.69 5.20 0.92
N ARG A 40 -9.00 4.18 1.70
CA ARG A 40 -9.95 4.27 2.79
C ARG A 40 -9.20 4.28 4.13
N THR A 41 -9.60 5.16 5.03
CA THR A 41 -9.08 5.25 6.41
C THR A 41 -10.24 5.15 7.38
N ASP A 42 -10.11 4.34 8.44
CA ASP A 42 -11.15 4.20 9.47
C ASP A 42 -10.84 4.98 10.76
N GLY A 43 -9.66 5.63 10.83
CA GLY A 43 -9.19 6.39 11.98
C GLY A 43 -8.96 7.88 11.70
N GLN A 44 -8.32 8.57 12.66
CA GLN A 44 -7.91 9.96 12.46
C GLN A 44 -6.80 10.06 11.43
N VAL A 45 -6.97 11.01 10.51
CA VAL A 45 -5.99 11.36 9.49
C VAL A 45 -5.39 12.72 9.87
N PRO A 46 -4.05 12.85 9.94
CA PRO A 46 -3.39 14.14 10.13
C PRO A 46 -3.93 15.21 9.17
N GLN A 47 -4.14 16.43 9.67
CA GLN A 47 -4.67 17.50 8.84
C GLN A 47 -3.61 18.00 7.85
N PRO A 48 -3.93 18.18 6.57
CA PRO A 48 -3.04 18.86 5.64
C PRO A 48 -2.72 20.29 6.12
N HIS A 49 -1.47 20.71 5.93
CA HIS A 49 -1.08 22.10 6.09
C HIS A 49 -1.66 22.92 4.93
N LEU A 50 -2.42 23.97 5.27
CA LEU A 50 -3.00 24.89 4.30
C LEU A 50 -2.26 26.23 4.32
N ASP A 51 -2.02 26.81 3.14
CA ASP A 51 -1.48 28.17 3.02
C ASP A 51 -2.55 29.24 3.30
N ALA A 52 -2.17 30.52 3.15
CA ALA A 52 -3.07 31.65 3.40
C ALA A 52 -4.27 31.71 2.44
N GLN A 53 -4.21 30.98 1.33
CA GLN A 53 -5.28 30.85 0.34
C GLN A 53 -6.11 29.58 0.56
N GLY A 54 -5.81 28.80 1.62
CA GLY A 54 -6.48 27.55 1.94
C GLY A 54 -6.04 26.36 1.08
N GLN A 55 -4.91 26.47 0.36
CA GLN A 55 -4.42 25.40 -0.50
C GLN A 55 -3.43 24.50 0.26
N ALA A 56 -3.54 23.19 0.05
CA ALA A 56 -2.64 22.24 0.68
C ALA A 56 -1.22 22.31 0.08
N THR A 57 -0.19 22.24 0.92
CA THR A 57 1.20 22.26 0.47
C THR A 57 1.64 20.88 -0.03
N ALA A 58 1.88 20.75 -1.33
CA ALA A 58 2.39 19.52 -1.94
C ALA A 58 3.87 19.27 -1.61
N LEU A 59 4.25 18.00 -1.51
CA LEU A 59 5.62 17.54 -1.33
C LEU A 59 6.05 16.62 -2.49
N ASP A 60 7.31 16.70 -2.88
CA ASP A 60 7.90 15.73 -3.80
C ASP A 60 8.20 14.41 -3.09
N ALA A 61 8.18 13.33 -3.87
CA ALA A 61 8.32 11.98 -3.32
C ALA A 61 9.69 11.76 -2.62
N GLY A 62 10.72 12.48 -3.05
CA GLY A 62 12.06 12.45 -2.45
C GLY A 62 12.31 13.53 -1.40
N THR A 63 11.31 14.35 -1.06
CA THR A 63 11.50 15.42 -0.07
C THR A 63 11.58 14.83 1.34
N ARG A 64 12.79 14.86 1.92
CA ARG A 64 13.04 14.47 3.31
C ARG A 64 12.99 15.64 4.30
N THR A 65 13.07 16.88 3.82
CA THR A 65 13.23 18.06 4.67
C THR A 65 12.10 18.19 5.70
N GLY A 66 12.47 18.12 6.98
CA GLY A 66 11.53 18.19 8.09
C GLY A 66 10.76 16.89 8.36
N LEU A 67 11.12 15.76 7.75
CA LEU A 67 10.48 14.45 7.95
C LEU A 67 11.48 13.42 8.49
N ILE A 68 10.99 12.38 9.18
CA ILE A 68 11.84 11.25 9.61
C ILE A 68 12.37 10.42 8.42
N ALA A 69 11.62 10.43 7.31
CA ALA A 69 11.94 9.80 6.04
C ALA A 69 11.15 10.49 4.92
N ASP A 70 11.66 10.43 3.69
CA ASP A 70 10.89 10.91 2.54
C ASP A 70 9.74 9.94 2.17
N PRO A 71 8.70 10.42 1.46
CA PRO A 71 7.57 9.58 1.03
C PRO A 71 7.97 8.31 0.26
N LEU A 72 8.99 8.40 -0.60
CA LEU A 72 9.46 7.26 -1.40
C LEU A 72 10.12 6.18 -0.53
N GLN A 73 10.90 6.58 0.47
CA GLN A 73 11.50 5.67 1.46
C GLN A 73 10.42 4.92 2.25
N VAL A 74 9.35 5.60 2.66
CA VAL A 74 8.22 4.96 3.38
C VAL A 74 7.49 3.97 2.48
N ALA A 75 7.21 4.33 1.21
CA ALA A 75 6.58 3.42 0.26
C ALA A 75 7.43 2.16 0.01
N HIS A 76 8.75 2.30 -0.14
CA HIS A 76 9.66 1.16 -0.28
C HIS A 76 9.73 0.31 0.99
N ALA A 77 9.76 0.93 2.17
CA ALA A 77 9.69 0.21 3.43
C ALA A 77 8.41 -0.62 3.54
N HIS A 78 7.28 -0.10 3.05
CA HIS A 78 6.03 -0.85 3.01
C HIS A 78 6.10 -2.00 2.00
N GLY A 79 6.68 -1.78 0.81
CA GLY A 79 7.01 -2.86 -0.14
C GLY A 79 7.83 -3.99 0.48
N TRP A 80 8.90 -3.67 1.19
CA TRP A 80 9.70 -4.66 1.91
C TRP A 80 8.92 -5.35 3.03
N SER A 81 8.06 -4.62 3.74
CA SER A 81 7.15 -5.19 4.73
C SER A 81 6.25 -6.25 4.09
N VAL A 82 5.60 -5.93 2.98
CA VAL A 82 4.71 -6.87 2.26
C VAL A 82 5.49 -8.10 1.80
N ALA A 83 6.61 -7.92 1.08
CA ALA A 83 7.37 -9.04 0.52
C ALA A 83 7.98 -9.97 1.59
N SER A 84 8.39 -9.42 2.74
CA SER A 84 9.08 -10.17 3.79
C SER A 84 8.17 -10.62 4.95
N ALA A 85 6.85 -10.40 4.86
CA ALA A 85 5.93 -10.54 5.99
C ALA A 85 6.44 -9.78 7.24
N HIS A 86 6.79 -8.50 7.02
CA HIS A 86 7.27 -7.55 8.01
C HIS A 86 8.56 -7.97 8.76
N ARG A 87 9.37 -8.87 8.18
CA ARG A 87 10.64 -9.31 8.79
C ARG A 87 11.82 -8.41 8.44
N ALA A 88 11.77 -7.72 7.31
CA ALA A 88 12.84 -6.82 6.85
C ALA A 88 13.16 -5.76 7.91
N LYS A 89 14.45 -5.63 8.27
CA LYS A 89 14.91 -4.69 9.30
C LYS A 89 14.54 -3.25 8.94
N GLN A 90 14.76 -2.86 7.69
CA GLN A 90 14.48 -1.53 7.16
C GLN A 90 12.99 -1.16 7.34
N ALA A 91 12.09 -2.10 7.04
CA ALA A 91 10.65 -1.92 7.25
C ALA A 91 10.31 -1.74 8.73
N ARG A 92 10.85 -2.61 9.61
CA ARG A 92 10.58 -2.54 11.07
C ARG A 92 11.16 -1.31 11.74
N THR A 93 12.25 -0.75 11.21
CA THR A 93 12.83 0.49 11.72
C THR A 93 11.95 1.69 11.38
N LEU A 94 11.39 1.74 10.17
CA LEU A 94 10.66 2.92 9.69
C LEU A 94 9.16 2.87 9.92
N LEU A 95 8.54 1.69 9.93
CA LEU A 95 7.10 1.53 9.97
C LEU A 95 6.57 1.15 11.34
N ALA A 96 5.45 1.75 11.71
CA ALA A 96 4.67 1.37 12.88
C ALA A 96 4.00 -0.01 12.67
N PRO A 97 3.81 -0.79 13.75
CA PRO A 97 2.89 -1.91 13.75
C PRO A 97 1.45 -1.45 13.48
N GLY A 98 0.75 -2.11 12.58
CA GLY A 98 -0.61 -1.74 12.19
C GLY A 98 -1.25 -2.77 11.25
N GLU A 99 -2.49 -2.49 10.85
CA GLU A 99 -3.30 -3.36 9.99
C GLU A 99 -2.55 -3.74 8.70
N HIS A 100 -2.01 -2.74 8.01
CA HIS A 100 -1.33 -2.92 6.72
C HIS A 100 0.16 -3.29 6.86
N THR A 101 0.65 -3.56 8.08
CA THR A 101 2.03 -4.00 8.36
C THR A 101 2.06 -5.33 9.11
N THR A 102 2.04 -5.32 10.44
CA THR A 102 2.18 -6.52 11.28
C THR A 102 0.96 -7.43 11.22
N GLN A 103 -0.26 -6.90 11.10
CA GLN A 103 -1.46 -7.75 11.01
C GLN A 103 -1.53 -8.46 9.65
N ALA A 104 -1.34 -7.72 8.55
CA ALA A 104 -1.21 -8.30 7.21
C ALA A 104 -0.09 -9.35 7.14
N ALA A 105 1.04 -9.12 7.81
CA ALA A 105 2.12 -10.10 7.90
C ALA A 105 1.70 -11.40 8.61
N ARG A 106 0.87 -11.33 9.66
CA ARG A 106 0.36 -12.54 10.34
C ARG A 106 -0.50 -13.39 9.41
N ALA A 107 -1.35 -12.79 8.60
CA ALA A 107 -2.15 -13.51 7.61
C ALA A 107 -1.26 -14.26 6.60
N VAL A 108 -0.24 -13.59 6.05
CA VAL A 108 0.73 -14.22 5.13
C VAL A 108 1.50 -15.36 5.81
N LEU A 109 1.86 -15.21 7.08
CA LEU A 109 2.56 -16.26 7.82
C LEU A 109 1.66 -17.46 8.14
N ALA A 110 0.37 -17.23 8.39
CA ALA A 110 -0.61 -18.30 8.56
C ALA A 110 -0.78 -19.11 7.27
N ASP A 111 -0.91 -18.45 6.11
CA ASP A 111 -0.97 -19.11 4.80
C ASP A 111 0.28 -19.95 4.54
N ARG A 112 1.47 -19.39 4.83
CA ARG A 112 2.75 -20.12 4.71
C ARG A 112 2.82 -21.34 5.63
N ALA A 113 2.20 -21.28 6.80
CA ALA A 113 2.22 -22.40 7.74
C ALA A 113 1.37 -23.58 7.24
N VAL A 114 0.19 -23.29 6.68
CA VAL A 114 -0.71 -24.31 6.08
C VAL A 114 -0.04 -25.02 4.89
N LEU A 115 0.78 -24.31 4.13
CA LEU A 115 1.42 -24.82 2.91
C LEU A 115 2.81 -25.45 3.15
N ARG A 116 3.28 -25.45 4.39
CA ARG A 116 4.63 -25.89 4.74
C ARG A 116 4.87 -27.35 4.34
N GLY A 117 6.00 -27.60 3.68
CA GLY A 117 6.39 -28.93 3.23
C GLY A 117 5.66 -29.43 1.98
N GLN A 118 4.63 -28.71 1.52
CA GLN A 118 3.84 -29.05 0.33
C GLN A 118 4.15 -28.09 -0.83
N TRP A 119 4.36 -26.81 -0.50
CA TRP A 119 4.59 -25.76 -1.49
C TRP A 119 5.73 -24.82 -1.08
N TRP A 120 6.59 -24.51 -2.04
CA TRP A 120 7.46 -23.35 -2.00
C TRP A 120 6.64 -22.08 -2.20
N PHE A 121 6.89 -21.09 -1.33
CA PHE A 121 6.24 -19.79 -1.39
C PHE A 121 7.26 -18.68 -1.67
N ARG A 122 6.98 -17.85 -2.67
CA ARG A 122 7.72 -16.61 -2.95
C ARG A 122 6.75 -15.43 -2.99
N HIS A 123 7.14 -14.31 -2.38
CA HIS A 123 6.37 -13.08 -2.37
C HIS A 123 7.29 -11.92 -2.74
N ALA A 124 6.88 -11.15 -3.73
CA ALA A 124 7.56 -9.93 -4.15
C ALA A 124 6.56 -8.78 -4.16
N ALA A 125 7.04 -7.57 -3.89
CA ALA A 125 6.27 -6.36 -3.94
C ALA A 125 7.10 -5.24 -4.58
N ARG A 126 6.46 -4.36 -5.32
CA ARG A 126 7.06 -3.16 -5.91
C ARG A 126 6.15 -1.96 -5.72
N VAL A 127 6.77 -0.81 -5.47
CA VAL A 127 6.07 0.49 -5.45
C VAL A 127 5.75 0.88 -6.89
N LEU A 128 4.57 1.46 -7.10
CA LEU A 128 4.14 2.01 -8.38
C LEU A 128 4.20 3.54 -8.31
N PRO A 129 4.91 4.21 -9.23
CA PRO A 129 4.82 5.66 -9.38
C PRO A 129 3.49 6.05 -10.04
N PRO A 130 3.04 7.31 -9.86
CA PRO A 130 3.63 8.35 -9.02
C PRO A 130 3.25 8.24 -7.52
N ILE A 131 3.97 8.98 -6.67
CA ILE A 131 3.65 9.16 -5.24
C ILE A 131 3.15 10.60 -5.04
N TYR A 132 1.97 10.75 -4.46
CA TYR A 132 1.38 12.06 -4.13
C TYR A 132 1.56 12.32 -2.65
N ALA A 133 2.07 13.49 -2.28
CA ALA A 133 2.30 13.81 -0.88
C ALA A 133 1.89 15.24 -0.54
N LEU A 134 1.39 15.41 0.68
CA LEU A 134 1.00 16.70 1.27
C LEU A 134 1.73 16.87 2.60
N ARG A 135 2.17 18.09 2.91
CA ARG A 135 2.63 18.47 4.25
C ARG A 135 1.44 18.45 5.21
N THR A 136 1.66 17.99 6.43
CA THR A 136 0.65 18.05 7.50
C THR A 136 0.89 19.26 8.41
N ALA A 137 -0.16 19.70 9.11
CA ALA A 137 -0.12 20.88 9.98
C ALA A 137 0.89 20.77 11.14
N ASP A 138 1.20 19.54 11.58
CA ASP A 138 2.23 19.24 12.58
C ASP A 138 3.65 19.15 12.01
N GLY A 139 3.83 19.44 10.71
CA GLY A 139 5.13 19.41 10.03
C GLY A 139 5.51 18.06 9.41
N GLY A 140 4.70 17.02 9.59
CA GLY A 140 4.86 15.73 8.93
C GLY A 140 4.40 15.69 7.45
N ALA A 141 4.03 14.51 6.97
CA ALA A 141 3.47 14.33 5.64
C ALA A 141 2.39 13.24 5.57
N LEU A 142 1.44 13.42 4.65
CA LEU A 142 0.60 12.35 4.12
C LEU A 142 1.15 11.93 2.76
N ALA A 143 1.25 10.63 2.50
CA ALA A 143 1.73 10.10 1.23
C ALA A 143 0.80 8.99 0.68
N TRP A 144 0.29 9.20 -0.52
CA TRP A 144 -0.45 8.22 -1.32
C TRP A 144 0.46 7.58 -2.35
N TYR A 145 0.50 6.26 -2.38
CA TYR A 145 1.32 5.50 -3.32
C TYR A 145 0.65 4.18 -3.71
N GLY A 146 0.97 3.70 -4.90
CA GLY A 146 0.56 2.38 -5.36
C GLY A 146 1.57 1.30 -4.97
N LEU A 147 1.09 0.08 -4.76
CA LEU A 147 1.92 -1.10 -4.57
C LEU A 147 1.32 -2.25 -5.37
N HIS A 148 2.19 -2.97 -6.08
CA HIS A 148 1.86 -4.22 -6.75
C HIS A 148 2.63 -5.35 -6.09
N ASP A 149 1.92 -6.37 -5.62
CA ASP A 149 2.54 -7.57 -5.06
C ASP A 149 2.12 -8.84 -5.80
N ARG A 150 3.05 -9.79 -5.82
CA ARG A 150 2.91 -11.08 -6.47
C ARG A 150 3.31 -12.19 -5.54
N GLN A 151 2.38 -13.10 -5.30
CA GLN A 151 2.64 -14.36 -4.60
C GLN A 151 2.78 -15.49 -5.61
N ARG A 152 3.76 -16.37 -5.40
CA ARG A 152 4.00 -17.54 -6.25
C ARG A 152 4.12 -18.79 -5.38
N PHE A 153 3.42 -19.83 -5.81
CA PHE A 153 3.40 -21.13 -5.17
C PHE A 153 3.89 -22.18 -6.18
N LEU A 154 4.89 -22.96 -5.78
CA LEU A 154 5.43 -24.08 -6.56
C LEU A 154 5.44 -25.35 -5.69
N PRO A 155 5.12 -26.53 -6.21
CA PRO A 155 5.18 -27.79 -5.47
C PRO A 155 6.55 -28.00 -4.86
N ALA A 156 6.59 -28.38 -3.59
CA ALA A 156 7.80 -28.84 -2.92
C ALA A 156 7.93 -30.37 -2.94
N THR A 157 6.87 -31.08 -3.35
CA THR A 157 6.78 -32.55 -3.41
C THR A 157 6.12 -32.99 -4.71
N ALA A 158 6.26 -34.27 -5.08
CA ALA A 158 5.66 -34.84 -6.29
C ALA A 158 4.12 -34.84 -6.29
N SER A 159 3.49 -34.91 -5.11
CA SER A 159 2.04 -34.95 -4.96
C SER A 159 1.58 -33.99 -3.85
N PRO A 160 1.64 -32.67 -4.09
CA PRO A 160 1.24 -31.71 -3.08
C PRO A 160 -0.28 -31.73 -2.88
N ALA A 161 -0.72 -31.45 -1.66
CA ALA A 161 -2.13 -31.14 -1.42
C ALA A 161 -2.56 -29.96 -2.32
N PRO A 162 -3.71 -30.05 -3.03
CA PRO A 162 -4.14 -28.99 -3.94
C PRO A 162 -4.40 -27.66 -3.21
N ILE A 163 -3.96 -26.54 -3.79
CA ILE A 163 -4.34 -25.21 -3.31
C ILE A 163 -5.74 -24.91 -3.83
N ARG A 164 -6.65 -24.58 -2.91
CA ARG A 164 -8.01 -24.15 -3.20
C ARG A 164 -8.16 -22.69 -2.83
N PHE A 165 -8.81 -21.94 -3.69
CA PHE A 165 -9.25 -20.59 -3.39
C PHE A 165 -10.76 -20.58 -3.25
N ALA A 166 -11.29 -19.62 -2.49
CA ALA A 166 -12.70 -19.29 -2.61
C ALA A 166 -12.99 -18.99 -4.09
N LYS A 167 -14.10 -19.54 -4.60
CA LYS A 167 -14.48 -19.34 -6.01
C LYS A 167 -14.72 -17.85 -6.21
N THR A 168 -13.92 -17.23 -7.07
CA THR A 168 -14.08 -15.84 -7.51
C THR A 168 -14.09 -15.80 -9.03
N GLU A 169 -14.52 -14.69 -9.61
CA GLU A 169 -14.44 -14.45 -11.06
C GLU A 169 -12.99 -14.54 -11.58
N LEU A 170 -12.00 -14.35 -10.70
CA LEU A 170 -10.59 -14.38 -11.03
C LEU A 170 -9.99 -15.79 -11.02
N THR A 171 -10.63 -16.76 -10.34
CA THR A 171 -10.13 -18.14 -10.27
C THR A 171 -10.63 -18.95 -11.46
N ARG A 172 -9.73 -19.27 -12.39
CA ARG A 172 -10.06 -20.08 -13.58
C ARG A 172 -10.30 -21.56 -13.28
N ARG A 173 -9.86 -22.05 -12.11
CA ARG A 173 -9.93 -23.45 -11.70
C ARG A 173 -10.36 -23.57 -10.23
N PRO A 174 -11.06 -24.67 -9.85
CA PRO A 174 -11.46 -24.91 -8.46
C PRO A 174 -10.29 -25.27 -7.54
N TYR A 175 -9.17 -25.75 -8.10
CA TYR A 175 -7.95 -26.08 -7.38
C TYR A 175 -6.74 -26.07 -8.32
N TYR A 176 -5.54 -26.04 -7.73
CA TYR A 176 -4.27 -26.03 -8.45
C TYR A 176 -3.27 -27.02 -7.85
N THR A 177 -2.51 -27.71 -8.70
CA THR A 177 -1.57 -28.78 -8.28
C THR A 177 -0.15 -28.60 -8.80
N ARG A 178 0.11 -27.67 -9.74
CA ARG A 178 1.45 -27.49 -10.33
C ARG A 178 2.06 -26.12 -10.12
N ARG A 179 1.30 -25.04 -10.26
CA ARG A 179 1.79 -23.68 -10.00
C ARG A 179 0.61 -22.77 -9.77
N VAL A 180 0.75 -21.85 -8.82
CA VAL A 180 -0.17 -20.72 -8.67
C VAL A 180 0.60 -19.43 -8.60
N SER A 181 0.05 -18.37 -9.18
CA SER A 181 0.47 -17.00 -9.02
C SER A 181 -0.75 -16.13 -8.71
N ILE A 182 -0.63 -15.27 -7.71
CA ILE A 182 -1.65 -14.31 -7.33
C ILE A 182 -1.03 -12.93 -7.49
N ASP A 183 -1.65 -12.10 -8.32
CA ASP A 183 -1.28 -10.70 -8.49
C ASP A 183 -2.30 -9.82 -7.74
N ARG A 184 -1.77 -8.84 -7.02
CA ARG A 184 -2.54 -7.86 -6.27
C ARG A 184 -1.99 -6.48 -6.56
N ALA A 185 -2.89 -5.52 -6.60
CA ALA A 185 -2.56 -4.11 -6.69
C ALA A 185 -3.41 -3.34 -5.69
N GLY A 186 -2.82 -2.31 -5.11
CA GLY A 186 -3.53 -1.43 -4.23
C GLY A 186 -2.85 -0.08 -4.11
N TRP A 187 -3.59 0.85 -3.55
CA TRP A 187 -3.13 2.15 -3.15
C TRP A 187 -3.16 2.23 -1.63
N PHE A 188 -2.21 2.95 -1.08
CA PHE A 188 -2.00 3.06 0.36
C PHE A 188 -1.80 4.51 0.73
N LEU A 189 -2.17 4.84 1.97
CA LEU A 189 -1.95 6.13 2.60
C LEU A 189 -1.04 5.95 3.81
N ALA A 190 0.09 6.63 3.80
CA ALA A 190 0.99 6.72 4.94
C ALA A 190 0.92 8.09 5.63
N ALA A 191 0.94 8.08 6.95
CA ALA A 191 1.25 9.23 7.79
C ALA A 191 2.71 9.17 8.20
N ILE A 192 3.47 10.22 7.88
CA ILE A 192 4.92 10.32 8.08
C ILE A 192 5.18 11.41 9.13
N PRO A 193 5.74 11.07 10.29
CA PRO A 193 6.04 12.05 11.34
C PRO A 193 7.06 13.12 10.93
N PRO A 194 7.00 14.31 11.56
CA PRO A 194 8.03 15.34 11.41
C PRO A 194 9.39 14.86 11.95
N ALA A 195 10.46 15.47 11.48
CA ALA A 195 11.82 15.22 11.96
C ALA A 195 11.93 15.42 13.48
N GLY A 196 12.72 14.59 14.16
CA GLY A 196 12.86 14.59 15.62
C GLY A 196 11.78 13.82 16.37
N SER A 197 10.68 13.44 15.69
CA SER A 197 9.67 12.55 16.27
C SER A 197 10.26 11.18 16.58
N GLN A 198 9.83 10.59 17.72
CA GLN A 198 10.10 9.20 18.06
C GLN A 198 9.08 8.23 17.45
N ALA A 199 7.99 8.76 16.87
CA ALA A 199 7.00 7.97 16.17
C ALA A 199 7.56 7.43 14.85
N LYS A 200 7.03 6.28 14.42
CA LYS A 200 7.30 5.69 13.10
C LYS A 200 6.24 6.09 12.10
N ALA A 201 6.53 5.93 10.81
CA ALA A 201 5.52 6.13 9.78
C ALA A 201 4.44 5.05 9.88
N ASP A 202 3.18 5.44 9.81
CA ASP A 202 2.05 4.53 9.91
C ASP A 202 1.32 4.42 8.57
N ILE A 203 0.91 3.21 8.19
CA ILE A 203 0.12 2.97 6.99
C ILE A 203 -1.34 2.94 7.44
N ILE A 204 -1.99 4.10 7.34
CA ILE A 204 -3.28 4.40 7.97
C ILE A 204 -4.49 4.16 7.07
N GLY A 205 -4.25 3.85 5.80
CA GLY A 205 -5.32 3.54 4.87
C GLY A 205 -4.85 2.75 3.66
N ALA A 206 -5.81 2.06 3.05
CA ALA A 206 -5.58 1.26 1.87
C ALA A 206 -6.84 1.16 1.00
N TRP A 207 -6.61 0.85 -0.27
CA TRP A 207 -7.60 0.27 -1.17
C TRP A 207 -6.87 -0.74 -2.04
N SER A 208 -7.14 -2.03 -1.90
CA SER A 208 -6.44 -3.08 -2.63
C SER A 208 -7.37 -4.13 -3.18
N LEU A 209 -7.01 -4.72 -4.31
CA LEU A 209 -7.71 -5.83 -4.93
C LEU A 209 -6.75 -6.90 -5.44
N THR A 210 -7.26 -8.13 -5.55
CA THR A 210 -6.63 -9.16 -6.37
C THR A 210 -6.96 -8.86 -7.82
N THR A 211 -5.93 -8.82 -8.67
CA THR A 211 -6.06 -8.46 -10.10
C THR A 211 -5.98 -9.69 -11.00
N ALA A 212 -5.28 -10.73 -10.57
CA ALA A 212 -5.24 -12.01 -11.30
C ALA A 212 -4.91 -13.19 -10.38
N VAL A 213 -5.45 -14.35 -10.74
CA VAL A 213 -5.05 -15.66 -10.20
C VAL A 213 -4.80 -16.60 -11.37
N ASP A 214 -3.53 -16.94 -11.60
CA ASP A 214 -3.12 -17.78 -12.72
C ASP A 214 -2.40 -19.03 -12.22
N GLY A 215 -2.61 -20.15 -12.90
CA GLY A 215 -1.99 -21.40 -12.49
C GLY A 215 -2.38 -22.62 -13.32
N ALA A 216 -1.68 -23.72 -13.04
CA ALA A 216 -1.94 -25.04 -13.61
C ALA A 216 -2.17 -26.07 -12.52
#